data_AF-A0A957RC18-F1
#
_entry.id   AF-A0A957RC18-F1
#
_cell.length_a   1.000
_cell.length_b   1.000
_cell.length_c   1.000
_cell.angle_alpha   90.00
_cell.angle_beta   90.00
_cell.angle_gamma   90.00
#
_symmetry.space_group_name_H-M   'P 1'
#
loop_
_entity.id
_entity.type
_entity.pdbx_description
1 polymer ?
#
loop_
_entity_poly.entity_id
_entity_poly.type
_entity_poly.pdbx_seq_one_letter_code
_entity_poly.pdbx_strand_id
1 'polypeptide(L)'
;VEAIAVTPDDLTVIEGIGPKIAELLAADGITTFAALAATPADRLKELLLAGGRRFAIADPATWPQQAALAASGDKAGLAALQASLKGGRKAN
;
A
#
# COMPACT_ATOMS: atom_id res chain seq x y z
N VAL A 1 -22.92 18.43 -9.29
CA VAL A 1 -22.29 17.17 -8.89
C VAL A 1 -20.79 17.35 -9.01
N GLU A 2 -20.09 17.47 -7.89
CA GLU A 2 -18.66 17.69 -7.89
C GLU A 2 -17.99 16.36 -8.22
N ALA A 3 -17.52 16.23 -9.45
CA ALA A 3 -16.68 15.11 -9.86
C ALA A 3 -15.37 15.27 -9.08
N ILE A 4 -15.26 14.61 -7.93
CA ILE A 4 -14.01 14.50 -7.20
C ILE A 4 -13.07 13.77 -8.16
N ALA A 5 -12.18 14.53 -8.81
CA ALA A 5 -11.10 13.98 -9.58
C ALA A 5 -10.28 13.13 -8.60
N VAL A 6 -10.44 11.80 -8.68
CA VAL A 6 -9.65 10.86 -7.89
C VAL A 6 -8.26 10.88 -8.52
N THR A 7 -7.46 11.87 -8.13
CA THR A 7 -6.05 11.91 -8.46
C THR A 7 -5.42 10.67 -7.86
N PRO A 8 -4.70 9.85 -8.64
CA PRO A 8 -3.99 8.71 -8.09
C PRO A 8 -3.03 9.17 -7.00
N ASP A 9 -3.09 8.51 -5.84
CA ASP A 9 -2.14 8.75 -4.77
C ASP A 9 -0.80 8.07 -5.09
N ASP A 10 0.27 8.65 -4.57
CA ASP A 10 1.60 8.02 -4.63
C ASP A 10 1.71 6.89 -3.60
N LEU A 11 1.32 5.69 -4.01
CA LEU A 11 1.42 4.48 -3.17
C LEU A 11 2.85 4.11 -2.79
N THR A 12 3.88 4.70 -3.43
CA THR A 12 5.29 4.43 -3.07
C THR A 12 5.69 5.02 -1.72
N VAL A 13 4.86 5.90 -1.14
CA VAL A 13 4.97 6.38 0.24
C VAL A 13 4.83 5.24 1.26
N ILE A 14 4.18 4.14 0.88
CA ILE A 14 3.99 2.96 1.72
C ILE A 14 5.24 2.08 1.67
N GLU A 15 5.84 1.82 2.82
CA GLU A 15 7.04 1.00 2.93
C GLU A 15 6.75 -0.43 2.45
N GLY A 16 7.55 -0.90 1.50
CA GLY A 16 7.38 -2.19 0.82
C GLY A 16 6.69 -2.09 -0.55
N ILE A 17 6.08 -0.95 -0.88
CA ILE A 17 5.52 -0.68 -2.22
C ILE A 17 6.55 0.08 -3.07
N GLY A 18 7.21 -0.65 -3.97
CA GLY A 18 8.04 -0.03 -5.03
C GLY A 18 7.23 0.37 -6.27
N PRO A 19 7.82 1.10 -7.23
CA PRO A 19 7.13 1.56 -8.44
C PRO A 19 6.42 0.44 -9.22
N LYS A 20 7.01 -0.76 -9.27
CA LYS A 20 6.41 -1.92 -9.95
C LYS A 20 5.23 -2.55 -9.22
N ILE A 21 5.19 -2.45 -7.89
CA ILE A 21 4.05 -2.89 -7.10
C ILE A 21 2.94 -1.85 -7.23
N ALA A 22 3.26 -0.55 -7.19
CA ALA A 22 2.30 0.51 -7.44
C ALA A 22 1.63 0.38 -8.82
N GLU A 23 2.41 0.10 -9.88
CA GLU A 23 1.87 -0.21 -11.21
C GLU A 23 0.92 -1.43 -11.20
N LEU A 24 1.29 -2.51 -10.48
CA LEU A 24 0.46 -3.72 -10.36
C LEU A 24 -0.86 -3.44 -9.64
N LEU A 25 -0.81 -2.68 -8.54
CA LEU A 25 -2.00 -2.29 -7.77
C LEU A 25 -2.91 -1.38 -8.58
N ALA A 26 -2.34 -0.43 -9.32
CA ALA A 26 -3.09 0.44 -10.21
C ALA A 26 -3.80 -0.35 -11.33
N ALA A 27 -3.16 -1.41 -11.85
CA ALA A 27 -3.80 -2.30 -12.82
C ALA A 27 -5.02 -3.06 -12.26
N ASP A 28 -5.10 -3.25 -10.94
CA ASP A 28 -6.27 -3.83 -10.24
C ASP A 28 -7.24 -2.76 -9.71
N GLY A 29 -7.04 -1.48 -10.08
CA GLY A 29 -7.90 -0.36 -9.65
C GLY A 29 -7.58 0.21 -8.27
N ILE A 30 -6.50 -0.24 -7.62
CA ILE A 30 -6.03 0.28 -6.34
C ILE A 30 -5.07 1.44 -6.63
N THR A 31 -5.64 2.64 -6.80
CA THR A 31 -4.87 3.86 -7.14
C THR A 31 -4.85 4.90 -6.03
N THR A 32 -5.51 4.65 -4.89
CA THR A 32 -5.59 5.60 -3.77
C THR A 32 -5.21 4.95 -2.44
N PHE A 33 -4.77 5.76 -1.48
CA PHE A 33 -4.52 5.30 -0.11
C PHE A 33 -5.80 4.74 0.52
N ALA A 34 -6.96 5.34 0.25
CA ALA A 34 -8.24 4.83 0.74
C ALA A 34 -8.58 3.44 0.15
N ALA A 35 -8.35 3.22 -1.15
CA ALA A 35 -8.56 1.92 -1.77
C ALA A 35 -7.59 0.87 -1.21
N LEU A 36 -6.32 1.24 -1.04
CA LEU A 36 -5.31 0.34 -0.47
C LEU A 36 -5.62 0.00 0.99
N ALA A 37 -6.07 0.96 1.79
CA ALA A 37 -6.47 0.78 3.18
C ALA A 37 -7.72 -0.12 3.32
N ALA A 38 -8.65 -0.03 2.36
CA ALA A 38 -9.84 -0.87 2.32
C ALA A 38 -9.56 -2.29 1.80
N THR A 39 -8.41 -2.51 1.16
CA THR A 39 -8.04 -3.82 0.60
C THR A 39 -7.40 -4.70 1.67
N PRO A 40 -7.91 -5.91 1.94
CA PRO A 40 -7.30 -6.82 2.90
C PRO A 40 -5.90 -7.27 2.46
N ALA A 41 -4.99 -7.46 3.42
CA ALA A 41 -3.63 -7.93 3.15
C ALA A 41 -3.61 -9.27 2.39
N ASP A 42 -4.56 -10.17 2.64
CA ASP A 42 -4.68 -11.44 1.92
C ASP A 42 -4.99 -11.23 0.43
N ARG A 43 -5.86 -10.26 0.12
CA ARG A 43 -6.18 -9.91 -1.27
C ARG A 43 -4.96 -9.30 -1.97
N LEU A 44 -4.23 -8.41 -1.28
CA LEU A 44 -2.99 -7.86 -1.80
C LEU A 44 -1.95 -8.96 -2.07
N LYS A 45 -1.88 -9.96 -1.19
CA LYS A 45 -0.99 -11.12 -1.37
C LYS A 45 -1.37 -11.94 -2.59
N GLU A 46 -2.66 -12.19 -2.83
CA GLU A 46 -3.13 -12.85 -4.06
C GLU A 46 -2.72 -12.08 -5.31
N LEU A 47 -2.85 -10.74 -5.30
CA LEU A 47 -2.44 -9.89 -6.42
C LEU A 47 -0.95 -9.96 -6.70
N LEU A 48 -0.13 -9.91 -5.65
CA LEU A 48 1.33 -10.07 -5.78
C LEU A 48 1.69 -11.43 -6.36
N LEU A 49 1.03 -12.51 -5.93
CA LEU A 49 1.25 -13.85 -6.48
C LEU A 49 0.82 -13.94 -7.95
N ALA A 50 -0.33 -13.35 -8.32
CA ALA A 50 -0.82 -13.29 -9.69
C ALA A 50 0.11 -12.47 -10.61
N GLY A 51 0.73 -11.41 -10.10
CA GLY A 51 1.73 -10.61 -10.81
C GLY A 51 3.07 -11.32 -11.03
N GLY A 52 3.28 -12.48 -10.40
CA GLY A 52 4.42 -13.36 -10.59
C GLY A 52 5.48 -13.30 -9.48
N ARG A 53 6.40 -14.27 -9.52
CA ARG A 53 7.36 -14.56 -8.43
C ARG A 53 8.24 -13.38 -7.99
N ARG A 54 8.44 -12.37 -8.85
CA ARG A 54 9.17 -11.14 -8.51
C ARG A 54 8.50 -10.30 -7.43
N PHE A 55 7.17 -10.38 -7.30
CA PHE A 55 6.40 -9.64 -6.30
C PHE A 55 6.12 -10.45 -5.03
N ALA A 56 6.29 -11.78 -5.09
CA ALA A 56 6.05 -12.68 -3.97
C ALA A 56 7.02 -12.47 -2.78
N ILE A 57 8.09 -11.69 -2.95
CA ILE A 57 9.01 -11.30 -1.88
C ILE A 57 8.47 -10.14 -1.02
N ALA A 58 7.49 -9.40 -1.53
CA ALA A 58 6.89 -8.30 -0.81
C ALA A 58 5.87 -8.83 0.22
N ASP A 59 5.81 -8.17 1.38
CA ASP A 59 4.86 -8.50 2.44
C ASP A 59 3.83 -7.38 2.58
N PRO A 60 2.56 -7.61 2.17
CA PRO A 60 1.51 -6.60 2.24
C PRO A 60 0.87 -6.46 3.62
N ALA A 61 1.30 -7.22 4.63
CA ALA A 61 0.64 -7.27 5.95
C ALA A 61 0.47 -5.89 6.62
N THR A 62 1.35 -4.94 6.33
CA THR A 62 1.33 -3.60 6.93
C THR A 62 0.81 -2.52 5.97
N TRP A 63 0.63 -2.83 4.68
CA TRP A 63 0.25 -1.83 3.68
C TRP A 63 -1.12 -1.20 3.95
N PRO A 64 -2.18 -1.96 4.30
CA PRO A 64 -3.48 -1.34 4.58
C PRO A 64 -3.42 -0.37 5.76
N GLN A 65 -2.64 -0.69 6.78
CA GLN A 65 -2.48 0.15 7.97
C GLN A 65 -1.70 1.44 7.66
N GLN A 66 -0.58 1.33 6.94
CA GLN A 66 0.18 2.48 6.46
C GLN A 66 -0.69 3.37 5.54
N ALA A 67 -1.47 2.75 4.65
CA ALA A 67 -2.36 3.45 3.74
C ALA A 67 -3.49 4.18 4.46
N ALA A 68 -4.03 3.61 5.55
CA ALA A 68 -5.03 4.29 6.37
C ALA A 68 -4.47 5.58 6.99
N LEU A 69 -3.23 5.53 7.50
CA LEU A 69 -2.52 6.71 8.05
C LEU A 69 -2.21 7.75 6.96
N ALA A 70 -1.81 7.30 5.78
CA ALA A 70 -1.58 8.17 4.63
C ALA A 70 -2.88 8.85 4.16
N ALA A 71 -3.98 8.09 4.09
CA ALA A 71 -5.30 8.59 3.70
C ALA A 71 -5.86 9.61 4.71
N SER A 72 -5.55 9.46 6.00
CA SER A 72 -5.94 10.43 7.03
C SER A 72 -5.02 11.66 7.10
N GLY A 73 -3.94 11.69 6.29
CA GLY A 73 -2.93 12.74 6.34
C GLY A 73 -2.03 12.67 7.58
N ASP A 74 -2.06 11.57 8.34
CA ASP A 74 -1.27 11.39 9.56
C ASP A 74 0.16 10.94 9.22
N LYS A 75 0.95 11.91 8.75
CA LYS A 75 2.36 11.69 8.41
C LYS A 75 3.19 11.28 9.64
N ALA A 76 2.83 11.74 10.83
CA ALA A 76 3.55 11.43 12.06
C ALA A 76 3.31 9.98 12.49
N GLY A 77 2.06 9.54 12.49
CA GLY A 77 1.68 8.15 12.75
C GLY A 77 2.27 7.20 11.71
N LEU A 78 2.26 7.59 10.43
CA LEU A 78 2.89 6.81 9.36
C LEU A 78 4.39 6.63 9.61
N ALA A 79 5.12 7.72 9.89
CA ALA A 79 6.55 7.66 10.16
C ALA A 79 6.88 6.84 11.41
N ALA A 80 6.07 6.96 12.47
CA ALA A 80 6.24 6.16 13.69
C ALA A 80 6.01 4.66 13.43
N LEU A 81 5.00 4.33 12.62
CA LEU A 81 4.77 2.96 12.19
C LEU A 81 5.96 2.44 11.38
N GLN A 82 6.37 3.16 10.34
CA GLN A 82 7.51 2.80 9.48
C GLN A 82 8.82 2.63 10.27
N ALA A 83 9.08 3.51 11.25
CA ALA A 83 10.25 3.39 12.13
C ALA A 83 10.25 2.10 12.97
N SER A 84 9.08 1.51 13.24
CA SER A 84 8.95 0.22 13.94
C SER A 84 9.07 -0.99 12.99
N LEU A 85 8.99 -0.77 11.68
CA LEU A 85 9.11 -1.81 10.67
C LEU A 85 10.58 -2.03 10.29
N LYS A 86 10.90 -3.26 9.87
CA LYS A 86 12.17 -3.61 9.23
C LYS A 86 11.90 -3.98 7.78
N GLY A 87 12.01 -3.01 6.87
CA GLY A 87 11.77 -3.23 5.44
C GLY A 87 10.32 -3.62 5.13
N GLY A 88 9.36 -2.93 5.75
CA GLY A 88 7.92 -3.11 5.57
C GLY A 88 7.29 -4.23 6.39
N ARG A 89 8.11 -5.02 7.10
CA ARG A 89 7.67 -6.15 7.95
C ARG A 89 7.70 -5.78 9.41
N LYS A 90 6.75 -6.30 10.20
CA LYS A 90 6.81 -6.18 11.66
C LYS A 90 8.15 -6.74 12.14
N ALA A 91 8.91 -5.92 12.87
CA ALA A 91 10.11 -6.40 13.53
C ALA A 91 9.69 -7.43 14.59
N ASN A 92 9.89 -8.71 14.31
CA ASN A 92 9.99 -9.72 15.35
C ASN A 92 11.34 -9.59 16.07
#